data_AF-A0A4Q0Z8M2-F1
#
_entry.id   AF-A0A4Q0Z8M2-F1
#
_cell.length_a   1.000
_cell.length_b   1.000
_cell.length_c   1.000
_cell.angle_alpha   90.00
_cell.angle_beta   90.00
_cell.angle_gamma   90.00
#
_symmetry.space_group_name_H-M   'P 1'
#
loop_
_entity.id
_entity.type
_entity.pdbx_description
1 polymer ?
#
loop_
_entity_poly.entity_id
_entity_poly.type
_entity_poly.pdbx_seq_one_letter_code
_entity_poly.pdbx_strand_id
1 'polypeptide(L)'
;MNIFKNTLLLTLFTTLAFSNSTNIYQYQNNINNAKKLYLDKNTPLQIKYEKNIANGQTLLIQIIHEKITDPKLTLGNINLPFYKDTFKKDSFYALIPISYYHKSGNDKVIISYIKDNRRLFTSIKINIYKGNYKSEEIKVANSKINLNNKDKIRANKEYKQAMDIYNTTTKEILWKKDFIMPMYSKITSDFGTKRVYNKQLKSYHSGVDFRADIGTPIVAANDGIVRFAGNRFYSGNSIIIDHGQGIFTCYFHLSKILVKKDQKIKRDDKIGLSGETGRITGPHLHFGTRIHGVLVDPQELFKLLNKLNERY
;
A
#
# COMPACT_ATOMS: atom_id res chain seq x y z
N MET A 1 38.93 45.17 20.82
CA MET A 1 37.84 45.42 19.83
C MET A 1 37.77 44.21 18.92
N ASN A 2 36.77 43.36 18.89
CA ASN A 2 35.37 43.45 19.32
C ASN A 2 34.94 42.11 19.94
N ILE A 3 34.38 42.23 21.13
CA ILE A 3 33.57 41.23 21.82
C ILE A 3 32.12 41.41 21.31
N PHE A 4 31.30 40.36 21.39
CA PHE A 4 29.85 40.34 21.18
C PHE A 4 29.34 40.34 19.72
N LYS A 5 29.09 39.14 19.15
CA LYS A 5 27.92 38.89 18.28
C LYS A 5 27.58 37.44 17.93
N ASN A 6 28.03 36.43 18.67
CA ASN A 6 27.75 35.01 18.35
C ASN A 6 26.93 34.21 19.39
N THR A 7 26.28 34.87 20.35
CA THR A 7 25.60 34.16 21.47
C THR A 7 24.07 34.31 21.49
N LEU A 8 23.42 34.64 20.37
CA LEU A 8 21.95 34.80 20.34
C LEU A 8 21.21 34.02 19.24
N LEU A 9 21.84 33.05 18.58
CA LEU A 9 21.18 32.19 17.58
C LEU A 9 21.03 30.72 17.99
N LEU A 10 21.34 30.38 19.24
CA LEU A 10 21.38 28.99 19.72
C LEU A 10 20.18 28.59 20.60
N THR A 11 19.16 29.44 20.77
CA THR A 11 18.06 29.19 21.72
C THR A 11 16.64 29.29 21.14
N LEU A 12 16.46 29.36 19.81
CA LEU A 12 15.10 29.37 19.20
C LEU A 12 14.77 28.21 18.25
N PHE A 13 15.64 27.20 18.11
CA PHE A 13 15.36 26.06 17.22
C PHE A 13 14.86 24.78 17.92
N THR A 14 14.61 24.82 19.23
CA THR A 14 14.22 23.62 20.00
C THR A 14 12.71 23.43 20.21
N THR A 15 11.86 24.34 19.78
CA THR A 15 10.42 24.20 19.99
C THR A 15 9.64 24.88 18.86
N LEU A 16 9.15 24.09 17.89
CA LEU A 16 8.02 24.37 16.95
C LEU A 16 8.25 23.69 15.57
N ALA A 17 8.32 22.35 15.51
CA ALA A 17 8.24 21.67 14.21
C ALA A 17 7.84 20.17 14.27
N PHE A 18 7.10 19.71 15.28
CA PHE A 18 6.59 18.33 15.27
C PHE A 18 5.16 18.25 15.81
N SER A 19 4.28 19.03 15.20
CA SER A 19 2.84 18.82 15.27
C SER A 19 2.24 19.29 13.95
N ASN A 20 2.36 18.49 12.90
CA ASN A 20 1.35 18.30 11.86
C ASN A 20 1.90 17.48 10.69
N SER A 21 1.02 16.62 10.18
CA SER A 21 1.16 15.74 9.03
C SER A 21 1.89 16.38 7.84
N THR A 22 2.90 15.67 7.30
CA THR A 22 3.31 15.71 5.89
C THR A 22 3.33 17.10 5.24
N ASN A 23 4.24 17.98 5.65
CA ASN A 23 4.50 19.23 4.93
C ASN A 23 5.44 18.96 3.74
N ILE A 24 4.85 18.83 2.55
CA ILE A 24 5.49 18.51 1.27
C ILE A 24 6.59 19.53 0.88
N TYR A 25 6.48 20.79 1.34
CA TYR A 25 7.41 21.87 0.99
C TYR A 25 8.75 21.80 1.71
N GLN A 26 8.78 21.40 3.00
CA GLN A 26 10.05 21.18 3.70
C GLN A 26 10.82 19.98 3.13
N TYR A 27 10.12 19.00 2.56
CA TYR A 27 10.72 17.82 1.95
C TYR A 27 11.37 18.10 0.59
N GLN A 28 10.78 18.96 -0.24
CA GLN A 28 11.40 19.37 -1.51
C GLN A 28 12.76 20.07 -1.29
N ASN A 29 12.89 20.86 -0.22
CA ASN A 29 14.19 21.40 0.20
C ASN A 29 15.17 20.30 0.64
N ASN A 30 14.68 19.24 1.31
CA ASN A 30 15.51 18.07 1.63
C ASN A 30 15.95 17.29 0.37
N ILE A 31 15.11 17.19 -0.68
CA ILE A 31 15.50 16.59 -1.97
C ILE A 31 16.56 17.44 -2.67
N ASN A 32 16.40 18.76 -2.70
CA ASN A 32 17.38 19.66 -3.33
C ASN A 32 18.71 19.63 -2.57
N ASN A 33 18.67 19.54 -1.25
CA ASN A 33 19.87 19.32 -0.42
C ASN A 33 20.45 17.92 -0.64
N ALA A 34 19.65 16.86 -0.77
CA ALA A 34 20.12 15.49 -1.05
C ALA A 34 20.75 15.34 -2.44
N LYS A 35 20.32 16.12 -3.44
CA LYS A 35 21.01 16.20 -4.75
C LYS A 35 22.39 16.86 -4.65
N LYS A 36 22.63 17.69 -3.62
CA LYS A 36 23.87 18.46 -3.40
C LYS A 36 24.79 17.84 -2.33
N LEU A 37 24.26 16.98 -1.46
CA LEU A 37 25.00 16.26 -0.44
C LEU A 37 25.63 15.00 -1.05
N TYR A 38 26.96 14.97 -0.99
CA TYR A 38 27.84 13.85 -1.33
C TYR A 38 27.16 12.48 -1.16
N LEU A 39 26.99 11.77 -2.29
CA LEU A 39 26.79 10.33 -2.30
C LEU A 39 28.08 9.69 -1.79
N ASP A 40 28.18 9.50 -0.48
CA ASP A 40 29.28 8.74 0.09
C ASP A 40 29.14 7.29 -0.37
N LYS A 41 29.90 6.94 -1.42
CA LYS A 41 29.90 5.60 -2.04
C LYS A 41 30.32 4.49 -1.07
N ASN A 42 30.83 4.85 0.11
CA ASN A 42 31.30 3.93 1.15
C ASN A 42 30.39 3.93 2.38
N THR A 43 29.05 3.93 2.21
CA THR A 43 28.16 3.73 3.36
C THR A 43 27.89 2.25 3.61
N PRO A 44 28.20 1.71 4.81
CA PRO A 44 28.17 0.27 5.12
C PRO A 44 26.75 -0.29 5.35
N LEU A 45 25.71 0.37 4.84
CA LEU A 45 24.35 -0.15 4.98
C LEU A 45 24.18 -1.40 4.12
N GLN A 46 23.92 -2.52 4.77
CA GLN A 46 23.50 -3.73 4.08
C GLN A 46 22.02 -3.59 3.70
N ILE A 47 21.78 -3.34 2.41
CA ILE A 47 20.43 -3.16 1.85
C ILE A 47 20.07 -4.39 1.01
N LYS A 48 19.03 -5.11 1.41
CA LYS A 48 18.48 -6.25 0.66
C LYS A 48 17.23 -5.80 -0.08
N TYR A 49 17.18 -6.04 -1.38
CA TYR A 49 16.04 -5.70 -2.23
C TYR A 49 16.09 -6.47 -3.56
N GLU A 50 14.97 -6.58 -4.25
CA GLU A 50 14.92 -7.11 -5.61
C GLU A 50 15.15 -6.00 -6.63
N LYS A 51 16.13 -6.19 -7.53
CA LYS A 51 16.51 -5.16 -8.50
C LYS A 51 15.46 -4.97 -9.60
N ASN A 52 14.72 -6.01 -9.96
CA ASN A 52 13.72 -5.97 -11.02
C ASN A 52 12.35 -6.20 -10.40
N ILE A 53 11.40 -5.30 -10.65
CA ILE A 53 10.05 -5.38 -10.09
C ILE A 53 9.02 -5.03 -11.18
N ALA A 54 7.89 -5.74 -11.23
CA ALA A 54 6.85 -5.37 -12.18
C ALA A 54 6.02 -4.20 -11.65
N ASN A 55 5.50 -3.36 -12.55
CA ASN A 55 4.41 -2.43 -12.21
C ASN A 55 3.23 -3.20 -11.59
N GLY A 56 2.57 -2.66 -10.57
CA GLY A 56 1.46 -3.33 -9.87
C GLY A 56 1.89 -4.27 -8.73
N GLN A 57 3.18 -4.45 -8.49
CA GLN A 57 3.74 -5.25 -7.38
C GLN A 57 4.31 -4.36 -6.27
N THR A 58 4.77 -4.99 -5.19
CA THR A 58 5.39 -4.30 -4.06
C THR A 58 6.90 -4.54 -4.05
N LEU A 59 7.68 -3.46 -3.96
CA LEU A 59 9.11 -3.57 -3.71
C LEU A 59 9.37 -3.60 -2.19
N LEU A 60 9.92 -4.71 -1.70
CA LEU A 60 10.45 -4.81 -0.34
C LEU A 60 11.91 -4.37 -0.32
N ILE A 61 12.23 -3.39 0.53
CA ILE A 61 13.61 -3.02 0.87
C ILE A 61 13.83 -3.30 2.35
N GLN A 62 14.90 -4.02 2.68
CA GLN A 62 15.34 -4.25 4.05
C GLN A 62 16.71 -3.62 4.28
N ILE A 63 16.89 -2.98 5.44
CA ILE A 63 18.16 -2.46 5.93
C ILE A 63 18.53 -3.27 7.17
N ILE A 64 19.72 -3.87 7.19
CA ILE A 64 20.24 -4.61 8.37
C ILE A 64 21.33 -3.75 8.99
N HIS A 65 21.01 -3.05 10.07
CA HIS A 65 21.97 -2.17 10.75
C HIS A 65 21.48 -1.72 12.15
N GLU A 66 22.24 -2.04 13.20
CA GLU A 66 21.82 -1.78 14.60
C GLU A 66 21.82 -0.29 15.00
N LYS A 67 22.70 0.52 14.41
CA LYS A 67 23.01 1.89 14.89
C LYS A 67 22.51 3.04 13.98
N ILE A 68 21.39 2.86 13.29
CA ILE A 68 20.74 3.96 12.55
C ILE A 68 19.38 4.31 13.13
N THR A 69 18.96 5.55 12.93
CA THR A 69 17.62 6.03 13.30
C THR A 69 16.98 6.82 12.16
N ASP A 70 15.65 6.96 12.21
CA ASP A 70 14.85 7.69 11.20
C ASP A 70 15.16 7.34 9.73
N PRO A 71 15.28 6.04 9.35
CA PRO A 71 15.42 5.66 7.95
C PRO A 71 14.15 5.99 7.15
N LYS A 72 14.33 6.64 6.01
CA LYS A 72 13.27 7.08 5.07
C LYS A 72 13.71 6.81 3.64
N LEU A 73 12.75 6.61 2.76
CA LEU A 73 13.00 6.49 1.32
C LEU A 73 12.22 7.50 0.49
N THR A 74 12.77 7.77 -0.69
CA THR A 74 12.18 8.56 -1.77
C THR A 74 12.22 7.76 -3.07
N LEU A 75 11.09 7.61 -3.75
CA LEU A 75 11.00 7.11 -5.13
C LEU A 75 10.06 8.03 -5.92
N GLY A 76 10.61 8.91 -6.76
CA GLY A 76 9.83 9.95 -7.43
C GLY A 76 9.12 10.83 -6.40
N ASN A 77 7.78 10.76 -6.37
CA ASN A 77 6.94 11.49 -5.40
C ASN A 77 6.58 10.68 -4.16
N ILE A 78 6.94 9.40 -4.11
CA ILE A 78 6.66 8.49 -2.99
C ILE A 78 7.70 8.73 -1.90
N ASN A 79 7.21 9.03 -0.68
CA ASN A 79 8.04 9.28 0.49
C ASN A 79 7.53 8.42 1.64
N LEU A 80 8.31 7.43 2.05
CA LEU A 80 7.88 6.46 3.05
C LEU A 80 8.92 6.34 4.17
N PRO A 81 8.48 6.15 5.42
CA PRO A 81 9.38 5.69 6.46
C PRO A 81 9.78 4.24 6.19
N PHE A 82 10.93 3.84 6.70
CA PHE A 82 11.13 2.43 7.02
C PHE A 82 10.57 2.17 8.41
N TYR A 83 9.92 1.02 8.57
CA TYR A 83 9.47 0.51 9.85
C TYR A 83 10.56 -0.33 10.48
N LYS A 84 10.70 -0.25 11.81
CA LYS A 84 11.54 -1.20 12.54
C LYS A 84 10.93 -2.59 12.37
N ASP A 85 11.77 -3.54 12.00
CA ASP A 85 11.36 -4.93 11.83
C ASP A 85 11.04 -5.53 13.20
N THR A 86 9.80 -5.99 13.37
CA THR A 86 9.36 -6.64 14.62
C THR A 86 9.66 -8.13 14.61
N PHE A 87 10.07 -8.70 13.47
CA PHE A 87 10.37 -10.11 13.29
C PHE A 87 11.87 -10.39 13.36
N LYS A 88 12.70 -9.41 13.00
CA LYS A 88 14.17 -9.53 12.97
C LYS A 88 14.82 -8.42 13.78
N LYS A 89 15.85 -8.77 14.55
CA LYS A 89 16.59 -7.81 15.36
C LYS A 89 17.40 -6.89 14.44
N ASP A 90 17.48 -5.62 14.82
CA ASP A 90 18.38 -4.64 14.18
C ASP A 90 18.18 -4.46 12.67
N SER A 91 16.95 -4.69 12.21
CA SER A 91 16.56 -4.43 10.84
C SER A 91 15.40 -3.45 10.74
N PHE A 92 15.34 -2.83 9.57
CA PHE A 92 14.24 -1.99 9.14
C PHE A 92 13.75 -2.50 7.80
N TYR A 93 12.46 -2.32 7.50
CA TYR A 93 11.92 -2.61 6.18
C TYR A 93 10.99 -1.51 5.70
N ALA A 94 10.86 -1.40 4.39
CA ALA A 94 9.84 -0.58 3.76
C ALA A 94 9.21 -1.36 2.60
N LEU A 95 7.90 -1.15 2.45
CA LEU A 95 7.11 -1.71 1.36
C LEU A 95 6.73 -0.56 0.44
N ILE A 96 7.26 -0.56 -0.77
CA ILE A 96 7.01 0.49 -1.76
C ILE A 96 6.03 -0.07 -2.79
N PRO A 97 4.79 0.43 -2.85
CA PRO A 97 3.86 0.00 -3.88
C PRO A 97 4.24 0.59 -5.23
N ILE A 98 4.50 -0.26 -6.21
CA ILE A 98 4.69 0.17 -7.59
C ILE A 98 3.32 0.18 -8.26
N SER A 99 2.80 1.37 -8.59
CA SER A 99 1.51 1.49 -9.26
C SER A 99 1.45 0.67 -10.55
N TYR A 100 0.28 0.08 -10.85
CA TYR A 100 0.02 -0.54 -12.16
C TYR A 100 0.27 0.43 -13.33
N TYR A 101 0.12 1.73 -13.12
CA TYR A 101 0.37 2.74 -14.15
C TYR A 101 1.81 3.26 -14.18
N HIS A 102 2.70 2.74 -13.33
CA HIS A 102 4.11 3.13 -13.36
C HIS A 102 4.73 2.76 -14.71
N LYS A 103 5.46 3.70 -15.32
CA LYS A 103 6.15 3.46 -16.60
C LYS A 103 7.33 2.54 -16.37
N SER A 104 7.64 1.71 -17.37
CA SER A 104 8.84 0.90 -17.35
C SER A 104 10.09 1.78 -17.44
N GLY A 105 11.15 1.40 -16.75
CA GLY A 105 12.44 2.10 -16.78
C GLY A 105 13.30 1.83 -15.56
N ASN A 106 14.51 2.38 -15.59
CA ASN A 106 15.38 2.38 -14.44
C ASN A 106 15.02 3.56 -13.52
N ASP A 107 14.75 3.24 -12.27
CA ASP A 107 14.51 4.23 -11.22
C ASP A 107 15.58 4.15 -10.13
N LYS A 108 15.63 5.22 -9.34
CA LYS A 108 16.52 5.35 -8.20
C LYS A 108 15.70 5.57 -6.94
N VAL A 109 15.89 4.71 -5.95
CA VAL A 109 15.37 4.92 -4.60
C VAL A 109 16.47 5.61 -3.79
N ILE A 110 16.17 6.80 -3.30
CA ILE A 110 17.05 7.52 -2.38
C ILE A 110 16.67 7.09 -0.97
N ILE A 111 17.65 6.74 -0.14
CA ILE A 111 17.46 6.34 1.25
C ILE A 111 18.22 7.33 2.12
N SER A 112 17.53 7.92 3.09
CA SER A 112 18.11 8.82 4.09
C SER A 112 17.97 8.22 5.48
N TYR A 113 18.94 8.45 6.35
CA TYR A 113 18.94 7.92 7.71
C TYR A 113 19.85 8.78 8.59
N ILE A 114 19.70 8.67 9.91
CA ILE A 114 20.57 9.33 10.89
C ILE A 114 21.56 8.30 11.43
N LYS A 115 22.84 8.67 11.44
CA LYS A 115 23.93 7.95 12.12
C LYS A 115 24.86 8.98 12.75
N ASP A 116 25.26 8.76 14.00
CA ASP A 116 26.16 9.67 14.74
C ASP A 116 25.69 11.15 14.69
N ASN A 117 24.38 11.36 14.90
CA ASN A 117 23.68 12.66 14.82
C ASN A 117 23.77 13.40 13.48
N ARG A 118 24.16 12.70 12.39
CA ARG A 118 24.23 13.26 11.04
C ARG A 118 23.24 12.58 10.10
N ARG A 119 22.59 13.36 9.24
CA ARG A 119 21.74 12.85 8.15
C ARG A 119 22.64 12.39 7.01
N LEU A 120 22.60 11.10 6.71
CA LEU A 120 23.31 10.48 5.60
C LEU A 120 22.33 10.05 4.52
N PHE A 121 22.85 9.93 3.29
CA PHE A 121 22.08 9.53 2.12
C PHE A 121 22.81 8.43 1.36
N THR A 122 22.05 7.47 0.87
CA THR A 122 22.51 6.47 -0.09
C THR A 122 21.43 6.27 -1.14
N SER A 123 21.72 5.48 -2.18
CA SER A 123 20.72 5.17 -3.18
C SER A 123 20.89 3.79 -3.74
N ILE A 124 19.78 3.16 -4.08
CA ILE A 124 19.75 1.91 -4.83
C ILE A 124 19.10 2.14 -6.19
N LYS A 125 19.47 1.32 -7.17
CA LYS A 125 18.86 1.33 -8.50
C LYS A 125 17.92 0.15 -8.62
N ILE A 126 16.74 0.41 -9.17
CA ILE A 126 15.73 -0.59 -9.51
C ILE A 126 15.35 -0.47 -10.98
N ASN A 127 14.90 -1.56 -11.58
CA ASN A 127 14.34 -1.60 -12.91
C ASN A 127 12.88 -2.01 -12.79
N ILE A 128 11.99 -1.08 -13.12
CA ILE A 128 10.56 -1.34 -13.17
C ILE A 128 10.22 -1.76 -14.58
N TYR A 129 9.60 -2.92 -14.74
CA TYR A 129 9.17 -3.42 -16.03
C TYR A 129 7.67 -3.64 -16.08
N LYS A 130 7.13 -3.80 -17.29
CA LYS A 130 5.72 -4.08 -17.49
C LYS A 130 5.45 -5.56 -17.17
N GLY A 131 4.65 -5.81 -16.15
CA GLY A 131 4.21 -7.16 -15.77
C GLY A 131 3.47 -7.86 -16.92
N ASN A 132 3.55 -9.19 -16.91
CA ASN A 132 2.89 -10.03 -17.90
C ASN A 132 1.39 -10.21 -17.58
N TYR A 133 0.63 -9.14 -17.78
CA TYR A 133 -0.80 -9.12 -17.47
C TYR A 133 -1.66 -9.62 -18.63
N LYS A 134 -2.53 -10.59 -18.32
CA LYS A 134 -3.61 -11.08 -19.18
C LYS A 134 -4.50 -9.94 -19.67
N SER A 135 -5.27 -10.19 -20.72
CA SER A 135 -6.25 -9.24 -21.23
C SER A 135 -7.59 -9.94 -21.46
N GLU A 136 -8.67 -9.25 -21.15
CA GLU A 136 -10.04 -9.73 -21.32
C GLU A 136 -10.94 -8.65 -21.92
N GLU A 137 -11.80 -9.05 -22.86
CA GLU A 137 -12.86 -8.21 -23.39
C GLU A 137 -14.16 -8.56 -22.66
N ILE A 138 -14.76 -7.56 -22.01
CA ILE A 138 -15.96 -7.76 -21.21
C ILE A 138 -17.11 -7.02 -21.87
N LYS A 139 -18.12 -7.78 -22.29
CA LYS A 139 -19.39 -7.24 -22.79
C LYS A 139 -20.31 -6.93 -21.61
N VAL A 140 -20.68 -5.67 -21.45
CA VAL A 140 -21.62 -5.23 -20.40
C VAL A 140 -22.67 -4.31 -21.00
N ALA A 141 -23.87 -4.27 -20.40
CA ALA A 141 -24.91 -3.31 -20.78
C ALA A 141 -24.38 -1.87 -20.73
N ASN A 142 -24.80 -1.02 -21.68
CA ASN A 142 -24.33 0.37 -21.77
C ASN A 142 -24.64 1.20 -20.51
N SER A 143 -25.71 0.88 -19.78
CA SER A 143 -26.05 1.49 -18.49
C SER A 143 -25.01 1.23 -17.40
N LYS A 144 -24.25 0.13 -17.51
CA LYS A 144 -23.09 -0.09 -16.65
C LYS A 144 -22.01 0.93 -17.01
N ILE A 145 -21.71 1.14 -18.28
CA ILE A 145 -20.64 2.08 -18.70
C ILE A 145 -21.01 3.54 -18.41
N ASN A 146 -22.24 3.94 -18.72
CA ASN A 146 -22.71 5.31 -18.61
C ASN A 146 -23.68 5.45 -17.44
N LEU A 147 -23.14 5.83 -16.28
CA LEU A 147 -23.92 6.10 -15.09
C LEU A 147 -24.79 7.35 -15.23
N ASN A 148 -25.98 7.34 -14.61
CA ASN A 148 -26.77 8.55 -14.42
C ASN A 148 -26.06 9.51 -13.44
N ASN A 149 -26.51 10.78 -13.40
CA ASN A 149 -25.84 11.82 -12.59
C ASN A 149 -25.86 11.51 -11.09
N LYS A 150 -26.94 10.93 -10.56
CA LYS A 150 -27.06 10.55 -9.15
C LYS A 150 -26.01 9.51 -8.76
N ASP A 151 -25.84 8.49 -9.60
CA ASP A 151 -24.88 7.41 -9.37
C ASP A 151 -23.44 7.88 -9.55
N LYS A 152 -23.16 8.80 -10.49
CA LYS A 152 -21.85 9.46 -10.59
C LYS A 152 -21.49 10.22 -9.31
N ILE A 153 -22.43 11.01 -8.78
CA ILE A 153 -22.22 11.77 -7.53
C ILE A 153 -21.97 10.81 -6.36
N ARG A 154 -22.80 9.76 -6.22
CA ARG A 154 -22.63 8.73 -5.19
C ARG A 154 -21.26 8.06 -5.30
N ALA A 155 -20.90 7.57 -6.48
CA ALA A 155 -19.64 6.87 -6.72
C ALA A 155 -18.41 7.75 -6.43
N ASN A 156 -18.44 9.02 -6.83
CA ASN A 156 -17.34 9.96 -6.56
C ASN A 156 -17.19 10.24 -5.05
N LYS A 157 -18.31 10.43 -4.34
CA LYS A 157 -18.31 10.61 -2.88
C LYS A 157 -17.73 9.39 -2.18
N GLU A 158 -18.21 8.20 -2.54
CA GLU A 158 -17.74 6.95 -1.97
C GLU A 158 -16.25 6.70 -2.28
N TYR A 159 -15.79 7.00 -3.50
CA TYR A 159 -14.38 6.90 -3.86
C TYR A 159 -13.51 7.79 -2.96
N LYS A 160 -13.89 9.06 -2.78
CA LYS A 160 -13.18 9.98 -1.89
C LYS A 160 -13.11 9.42 -0.46
N GLN A 161 -14.24 8.97 0.09
CA GLN A 161 -14.30 8.36 1.41
C GLN A 161 -13.43 7.09 1.53
N ALA A 162 -13.31 6.28 0.48
CA ALA A 162 -12.42 5.13 0.48
C ALA A 162 -10.95 5.56 0.47
N MET A 163 -10.59 6.55 -0.36
CA MET A 163 -9.22 7.06 -0.40
C MET A 163 -8.82 7.77 0.90
N ASP A 164 -9.75 8.46 1.56
CA ASP A 164 -9.52 9.03 2.88
C ASP A 164 -9.13 7.93 3.89
N ILE A 165 -9.75 6.74 3.81
CA ILE A 165 -9.36 5.56 4.61
C ILE A 165 -7.98 5.04 4.19
N TYR A 166 -7.77 4.75 2.91
CA TYR A 166 -6.55 4.09 2.43
C TYR A 166 -5.28 4.97 2.55
N ASN A 167 -5.46 6.29 2.62
CA ASN A 167 -4.36 7.24 2.82
C ASN A 167 -4.03 7.45 4.31
N THR A 168 -4.79 6.85 5.23
CA THR A 168 -4.38 6.78 6.64
C THR A 168 -3.22 5.80 6.84
N THR A 169 -2.46 5.98 7.92
CA THR A 169 -1.41 5.05 8.30
C THR A 169 -1.42 4.88 9.82
N THR A 170 -1.84 3.71 10.27
CA THR A 170 -1.55 3.22 11.63
C THR A 170 -0.06 2.88 11.68
N LYS A 171 0.74 3.43 12.60
CA LYS A 171 2.21 3.24 12.58
C LYS A 171 2.63 1.83 12.98
N GLU A 172 1.81 1.22 13.82
CA GLU A 172 2.04 -0.04 14.50
C GLU A 172 1.61 -1.17 13.58
N ILE A 173 2.38 -2.25 13.59
CA ILE A 173 1.99 -3.50 12.95
C ILE A 173 0.88 -4.15 13.78
N LEU A 174 -0.23 -4.53 13.15
CA LEU A 174 -1.37 -5.15 13.84
C LEU A 174 -1.40 -6.68 13.73
N TRP A 175 -0.50 -7.25 12.93
CA TRP A 175 -0.41 -8.67 12.66
C TRP A 175 0.93 -9.26 13.10
N LYS A 176 0.91 -10.58 13.38
CA LYS A 176 2.10 -11.37 13.76
C LYS A 176 2.15 -12.75 13.11
N LYS A 177 1.13 -13.09 12.30
CA LYS A 177 0.98 -14.36 11.61
C LYS A 177 1.11 -14.12 10.12
N ASP A 178 1.33 -15.19 9.37
CA ASP A 178 1.31 -15.15 7.91
C ASP A 178 -0.09 -14.76 7.39
N PHE A 179 -0.13 -13.90 6.38
CA PHE A 179 -1.34 -13.62 5.64
C PHE A 179 -1.82 -14.86 4.91
N ILE A 180 -3.14 -15.06 4.92
CA ILE A 180 -3.82 -16.10 4.14
C ILE A 180 -4.75 -15.49 3.11
N MET A 181 -4.97 -16.22 2.03
CA MET A 181 -6.06 -15.89 1.12
C MET A 181 -7.40 -15.99 1.86
N PRO A 182 -8.36 -15.13 1.52
CA PRO A 182 -9.64 -15.02 2.23
C PRO A 182 -10.57 -16.22 2.00
N MET A 183 -10.23 -17.06 1.03
CA MET A 183 -10.86 -18.34 0.74
C MET A 183 -9.94 -19.23 -0.11
N TYR A 184 -10.18 -20.54 -0.06
CA TYR A 184 -9.52 -21.53 -0.91
C TYR A 184 -10.45 -21.95 -2.05
N SER A 185 -10.42 -21.19 -3.14
CA SER A 185 -11.22 -21.44 -4.34
C SER A 185 -10.42 -21.09 -5.60
N LYS A 186 -10.94 -21.49 -6.76
CA LYS A 186 -10.35 -21.15 -8.06
C LYS A 186 -10.36 -19.64 -8.28
N ILE A 187 -9.18 -19.08 -8.59
CA ILE A 187 -9.06 -17.72 -9.10
C ILE A 187 -9.63 -17.67 -10.53
N THR A 188 -10.60 -16.79 -10.75
CA THR A 188 -11.26 -16.60 -12.04
C THR A 188 -10.72 -15.40 -12.82
N SER A 189 -10.17 -14.40 -12.14
CA SER A 189 -9.51 -13.24 -12.76
C SER A 189 -8.36 -12.76 -11.88
N ASP A 190 -7.15 -12.72 -12.45
CA ASP A 190 -5.94 -12.28 -11.75
C ASP A 190 -5.87 -10.76 -11.64
N PHE A 191 -5.09 -10.27 -10.67
CA PHE A 191 -4.71 -8.87 -10.57
C PHE A 191 -4.03 -8.38 -11.84
N GLY A 192 -4.27 -7.12 -12.19
CA GLY A 192 -3.65 -6.47 -13.33
C GLY A 192 -4.22 -6.90 -14.69
N THR A 193 -5.13 -7.88 -14.74
CA THR A 193 -5.80 -8.28 -15.98
C THR A 193 -6.39 -7.06 -16.68
N LYS A 194 -5.96 -6.79 -17.91
CA LYS A 194 -6.42 -5.65 -18.70
C LYS A 194 -7.87 -5.87 -19.09
N ARG A 195 -8.75 -4.95 -18.72
CA ARG A 195 -10.18 -5.01 -19.03
C ARG A 195 -10.51 -4.00 -20.11
N VAL A 196 -11.08 -4.49 -21.21
CA VAL A 196 -11.64 -3.65 -22.26
C VAL A 196 -13.16 -3.82 -22.24
N TYR A 197 -13.88 -2.78 -21.83
CA TYR A 197 -15.34 -2.81 -21.82
C TYR A 197 -15.89 -2.21 -23.10
N ASN A 198 -16.70 -2.99 -23.84
CA ASN A 198 -17.33 -2.61 -25.10
C ASN A 198 -16.37 -1.91 -26.09
N LYS A 199 -15.11 -2.36 -26.16
CA LYS A 199 -14.02 -1.80 -26.99
C LYS A 199 -13.62 -0.33 -26.72
N GLN A 200 -14.15 0.30 -25.66
CA GLN A 200 -13.98 1.73 -25.42
C GLN A 200 -13.25 2.04 -24.10
N LEU A 201 -13.72 1.48 -22.99
CA LEU A 201 -13.15 1.78 -21.68
C LEU A 201 -12.06 0.78 -21.33
N LYS A 202 -10.81 1.27 -21.23
CA LYS A 202 -9.66 0.48 -20.80
C LYS A 202 -9.44 0.67 -19.29
N SER A 203 -9.48 -0.43 -18.56
CA SER A 203 -9.19 -0.50 -17.13
C SER A 203 -8.29 -1.71 -16.86
N TYR A 204 -8.00 -1.97 -15.60
CA TYR A 204 -7.36 -3.21 -15.17
C TYR A 204 -8.09 -3.76 -13.95
N HIS A 205 -7.91 -5.04 -13.69
CA HIS A 205 -8.46 -5.67 -12.53
C HIS A 205 -7.66 -5.33 -11.26
N SER A 206 -8.27 -4.61 -10.32
CA SER A 206 -7.62 -4.07 -9.13
C SER A 206 -7.39 -5.06 -7.98
N GLY A 207 -7.64 -6.34 -8.20
CA GLY A 207 -7.59 -7.37 -7.17
C GLY A 207 -7.59 -8.75 -7.81
N VAL A 208 -7.98 -9.75 -7.04
CA VAL A 208 -8.13 -11.13 -7.49
C VAL A 208 -9.58 -11.54 -7.27
N ASP A 209 -10.17 -12.15 -8.28
CA ASP A 209 -11.55 -12.65 -8.21
C ASP A 209 -11.50 -14.15 -7.96
N PHE A 210 -12.17 -14.60 -6.91
CA PHE A 210 -12.34 -16.01 -6.58
C PHE A 210 -13.74 -16.47 -6.96
N ARG A 211 -13.84 -17.65 -7.58
CA ARG A 211 -15.13 -18.32 -7.77
C ARG A 211 -15.77 -18.56 -6.41
N ALA A 212 -16.98 -18.08 -6.20
CA ALA A 212 -17.73 -18.30 -4.99
C ALA A 212 -19.22 -18.30 -5.31
N ASP A 213 -19.96 -19.29 -4.80
CA ASP A 213 -21.42 -19.22 -4.83
C ASP A 213 -21.89 -18.21 -3.77
N ILE A 214 -23.13 -17.75 -3.85
CA ILE A 214 -23.66 -16.81 -2.84
C ILE A 214 -23.72 -17.53 -1.49
N GLY A 215 -23.21 -16.88 -0.44
CA GLY A 215 -23.25 -17.43 0.91
C GLY A 215 -22.00 -18.18 1.35
N THR A 216 -20.99 -18.36 0.48
CA THR A 216 -19.71 -18.97 0.89
C THR A 216 -19.02 -18.10 1.95
N PRO A 217 -18.58 -18.68 3.09
CA PRO A 217 -17.86 -17.94 4.12
C PRO A 217 -16.57 -17.30 3.61
N ILE A 218 -16.31 -16.08 4.06
CA ILE A 218 -15.09 -15.32 3.79
C ILE A 218 -14.40 -15.01 5.10
N VAL A 219 -13.10 -15.25 5.16
CA VAL A 219 -12.29 -15.02 6.36
C VAL A 219 -11.37 -13.81 6.19
N ALA A 220 -11.00 -13.20 7.32
CA ALA A 220 -9.98 -12.16 7.34
C ALA A 220 -8.59 -12.74 7.02
N ALA A 221 -7.90 -12.09 6.08
CA ALA A 221 -6.56 -12.50 5.66
C ALA A 221 -5.52 -12.43 6.79
N ASN A 222 -5.69 -11.52 7.75
CA ASN A 222 -4.85 -11.41 8.95
C ASN A 222 -5.53 -10.57 10.04
N ASP A 223 -4.89 -10.47 11.21
CA ASP A 223 -5.28 -9.57 12.31
C ASP A 223 -5.32 -8.11 11.84
N GLY A 224 -6.25 -7.32 12.37
CA GLY A 224 -6.41 -5.92 11.98
C GLY A 224 -7.63 -5.25 12.58
N ILE A 225 -7.96 -4.08 12.04
CA ILE A 225 -9.13 -3.29 12.44
C ILE A 225 -9.98 -2.99 11.21
N VAL A 226 -11.28 -3.28 11.29
CA VAL A 226 -12.24 -2.96 10.22
C VAL A 226 -12.37 -1.44 10.10
N ARG A 227 -11.98 -0.86 8.96
CA ARG A 227 -12.13 0.59 8.69
C ARG A 227 -13.39 0.92 7.91
N PHE A 228 -13.97 -0.07 7.24
CA PHE A 228 -15.24 0.08 6.54
C PHE A 228 -15.99 -1.26 6.54
N ALA A 229 -17.30 -1.19 6.76
CA ALA A 229 -18.24 -2.29 6.65
C ALA A 229 -19.57 -1.70 6.21
N GLY A 230 -19.93 -1.84 4.94
CA GLY A 230 -21.18 -1.27 4.41
C GLY A 230 -21.35 -1.44 2.90
N ASN A 231 -22.43 -0.87 2.36
CA ASN A 231 -22.72 -0.93 0.93
C ASN A 231 -22.11 0.26 0.17
N ARG A 232 -21.54 -0.01 -1.01
CA ARG A 232 -21.01 0.97 -1.96
C ARG A 232 -21.54 0.66 -3.36
N PHE A 233 -21.58 1.68 -4.21
CA PHE A 233 -22.11 1.61 -5.56
C PHE A 233 -21.40 0.56 -6.42
N TYR A 234 -20.07 0.65 -6.56
CA TYR A 234 -19.31 -0.27 -7.39
C TYR A 234 -19.04 -1.60 -6.71
N SER A 235 -18.52 -1.56 -5.48
CA SER A 235 -18.04 -2.74 -4.76
C SER A 235 -19.13 -3.47 -3.98
N GLY A 236 -20.38 -2.99 -4.00
CA GLY A 236 -21.47 -3.60 -3.25
C GLY A 236 -21.21 -3.58 -1.75
N ASN A 237 -21.70 -4.59 -1.04
CA ASN A 237 -21.35 -4.80 0.35
C ASN A 237 -19.84 -5.09 0.44
N SER A 238 -19.14 -4.26 1.19
CA SER A 238 -17.69 -4.19 1.21
C SER A 238 -17.16 -4.14 2.63
N ILE A 239 -16.03 -4.81 2.85
CA ILE A 239 -15.24 -4.73 4.07
C ILE A 239 -13.84 -4.23 3.72
N ILE A 240 -13.30 -3.31 4.52
CA ILE A 240 -11.91 -2.85 4.44
C ILE A 240 -11.27 -3.08 5.80
N ILE A 241 -10.13 -3.76 5.85
CA ILE A 241 -9.39 -4.06 7.07
C ILE A 241 -8.01 -3.39 6.97
N ASP A 242 -7.66 -2.61 8.00
CA ASP A 242 -6.34 -2.02 8.23
C ASP A 242 -5.51 -3.00 9.05
N HIS A 243 -4.34 -3.36 8.52
CA HIS A 243 -3.38 -4.26 9.17
C HIS A 243 -2.20 -3.51 9.80
N GLY A 244 -2.20 -2.19 9.75
CA GLY A 244 -1.06 -1.38 10.15
C GLY A 244 -0.14 -1.04 9.00
N GLN A 245 0.68 -0.02 9.20
CA GLN A 245 1.74 0.43 8.30
C GLN A 245 1.29 0.73 6.88
N GLY A 246 0.02 1.12 6.72
CA GLY A 246 -0.60 1.42 5.44
C GLY A 246 -1.03 0.19 4.63
N ILE A 247 -0.97 -1.02 5.19
CA ILE A 247 -1.40 -2.27 4.56
C ILE A 247 -2.91 -2.46 4.78
N PHE A 248 -3.66 -2.61 3.69
CA PHE A 248 -5.10 -2.86 3.74
C PHE A 248 -5.50 -4.07 2.89
N THR A 249 -6.50 -4.81 3.37
CA THR A 249 -7.24 -5.80 2.58
C THR A 249 -8.68 -5.37 2.37
N CYS A 250 -9.23 -5.70 1.20
CA CYS A 250 -10.55 -5.28 0.75
C CYS A 250 -11.34 -6.49 0.25
N TYR A 251 -12.60 -6.61 0.66
CA TYR A 251 -13.48 -7.76 0.37
C TYR A 251 -14.80 -7.22 -0.16
N PHE A 252 -15.10 -7.46 -1.43
CA PHE A 252 -16.24 -6.83 -2.12
C PHE A 252 -17.29 -7.84 -2.56
N HIS A 253 -18.42 -7.31 -3.02
CA HIS A 253 -19.55 -8.03 -3.60
C HIS A 253 -20.26 -8.97 -2.63
N LEU A 254 -20.10 -8.76 -1.32
CA LEU A 254 -20.62 -9.65 -0.28
C LEU A 254 -22.16 -9.73 -0.32
N SER A 255 -22.72 -10.88 0.02
CA SER A 255 -24.16 -10.99 0.28
C SER A 255 -24.50 -10.51 1.69
N LYS A 256 -23.61 -10.80 2.65
CA LYS A 256 -23.77 -10.44 4.06
C LYS A 256 -22.45 -10.00 4.67
N ILE A 257 -22.50 -8.92 5.45
CA ILE A 257 -21.39 -8.43 6.27
C ILE A 257 -21.63 -8.92 7.71
N LEU A 258 -20.62 -9.50 8.35
CA LEU A 258 -20.70 -10.06 9.71
C LEU A 258 -19.89 -9.27 10.73
N VAL A 259 -19.27 -8.17 10.31
CA VAL A 259 -18.44 -7.31 11.16
C VAL A 259 -18.89 -5.86 11.05
N LYS A 260 -18.48 -5.04 12.04
CA LYS A 260 -18.77 -3.60 12.06
C LYS A 260 -17.50 -2.77 11.99
N LYS A 261 -17.64 -1.51 11.58
CA LYS A 261 -16.54 -0.53 11.61
C LYS A 261 -15.92 -0.49 13.02
N ASP A 262 -14.60 -0.34 13.06
CA ASP A 262 -13.72 -0.28 14.23
C ASP A 262 -13.63 -1.57 15.05
N GLN A 263 -14.25 -2.66 14.59
CA GLN A 263 -14.07 -3.99 15.17
C GLN A 263 -12.63 -4.48 14.93
N LYS A 264 -12.00 -4.96 16.01
CA LYS A 264 -10.76 -5.75 15.93
C LYS A 264 -11.10 -7.15 15.44
N ILE A 265 -10.35 -7.62 14.45
CA ILE A 265 -10.50 -8.95 13.85
C ILE A 265 -9.20 -9.72 14.02
N LYS A 266 -9.31 -11.04 14.05
CA LYS A 266 -8.19 -11.97 13.99
C LYS A 266 -8.12 -12.60 12.61
N ARG A 267 -6.91 -13.00 12.22
CA ARG A 267 -6.71 -13.87 11.07
C ARG A 267 -7.65 -15.06 11.18
N ASP A 268 -8.28 -15.42 10.06
CA ASP A 268 -9.23 -16.54 9.94
C ASP A 268 -10.62 -16.28 10.56
N ASP A 269 -10.87 -15.11 11.18
CA ASP A 269 -12.22 -14.75 11.60
C ASP A 269 -13.15 -14.66 10.39
N LYS A 270 -14.34 -15.25 10.49
CA LYS A 270 -15.38 -15.11 9.48
C LYS A 270 -15.94 -13.69 9.48
N ILE A 271 -15.71 -12.94 8.41
CA ILE A 271 -16.07 -11.52 8.32
C ILE A 271 -17.29 -11.23 7.45
N GLY A 272 -17.66 -12.17 6.58
CA GLY A 272 -18.74 -11.98 5.62
C GLY A 272 -19.05 -13.25 4.85
N LEU A 273 -20.04 -13.15 3.97
CA LEU A 273 -20.40 -14.19 3.02
C LEU A 273 -20.31 -13.63 1.60
N SER A 274 -19.77 -14.41 0.66
CA SER A 274 -19.70 -14.05 -0.77
C SER A 274 -21.08 -13.77 -1.34
N GLY A 275 -21.13 -13.00 -2.41
CA GLY A 275 -22.40 -12.64 -3.04
C GLY A 275 -22.21 -12.06 -4.42
N GLU A 276 -23.17 -11.22 -4.79
CA GLU A 276 -23.27 -10.62 -6.11
C GLU A 276 -23.72 -9.15 -6.02
N THR A 277 -23.39 -8.45 -4.93
CA THR A 277 -23.82 -7.06 -4.74
C THR A 277 -22.89 -6.07 -5.45
N GLY A 278 -23.43 -4.92 -5.83
CA GLY A 278 -22.68 -3.88 -6.55
C GLY A 278 -22.69 -4.09 -8.06
N ARG A 279 -21.65 -3.61 -8.74
CA ARG A 279 -21.56 -3.64 -10.20
C ARG A 279 -20.77 -4.85 -10.69
N ILE A 280 -21.44 -5.99 -10.78
CA ILE A 280 -20.85 -7.28 -11.17
C ILE A 280 -21.66 -7.98 -12.26
N THR A 281 -21.16 -9.13 -12.76
CA THR A 281 -21.82 -9.98 -13.77
C THR A 281 -22.26 -11.34 -13.24
N GLY A 282 -21.79 -11.75 -12.06
CA GLY A 282 -22.24 -12.96 -11.36
C GLY A 282 -21.53 -13.15 -10.02
N PRO A 283 -21.93 -14.14 -9.21
CA PRO A 283 -21.35 -14.41 -7.89
C PRO A 283 -19.85 -14.68 -7.91
N HIS A 284 -19.11 -13.95 -7.08
CA HIS A 284 -17.68 -14.13 -6.82
C HIS A 284 -17.27 -13.34 -5.57
N LEU A 285 -16.06 -13.60 -5.07
CA LEU A 285 -15.37 -12.69 -4.15
C LEU A 285 -14.33 -11.89 -4.94
N HIS A 286 -14.42 -10.57 -4.91
CA HIS A 286 -13.31 -9.71 -5.28
C HIS A 286 -12.48 -9.37 -4.05
N PHE A 287 -11.19 -9.68 -4.10
CA PHE A 287 -10.23 -9.46 -3.04
C PHE A 287 -9.10 -8.54 -3.49
N GLY A 288 -8.91 -7.42 -2.80
CA GLY A 288 -7.88 -6.43 -3.16
C GLY A 288 -6.94 -6.12 -2.00
N THR A 289 -5.70 -5.77 -2.33
CA THR A 289 -4.72 -5.29 -1.37
C THR A 289 -4.23 -3.89 -1.73
N ARG A 290 -3.94 -3.09 -0.70
CA ARG A 290 -3.32 -1.78 -0.86
C ARG A 290 -2.19 -1.57 0.12
N ILE A 291 -1.22 -0.76 -0.31
CA ILE A 291 -0.19 -0.19 0.54
C ILE A 291 -0.20 1.32 0.32
N HIS A 292 -0.35 2.11 1.39
CA HIS A 292 -0.33 3.57 1.34
C HIS A 292 -1.22 4.15 0.22
N GLY A 293 -2.47 3.67 0.12
CA GLY A 293 -3.42 4.12 -0.89
C GLY A 293 -3.29 3.45 -2.26
N VAL A 294 -2.19 2.77 -2.57
CA VAL A 294 -1.91 2.22 -3.91
C VAL A 294 -2.28 0.74 -3.97
N LEU A 295 -2.98 0.34 -5.03
CA LEU A 295 -3.34 -1.06 -5.31
C LEU A 295 -2.11 -1.85 -5.73
N VAL A 296 -1.97 -3.04 -5.15
CA VAL A 296 -0.89 -4.00 -5.45
C VAL A 296 -1.46 -5.41 -5.53
N ASP A 297 -0.73 -6.30 -6.22
CA ASP A 297 -1.10 -7.71 -6.34
C ASP A 297 -1.16 -8.42 -4.97
N PRO A 298 -2.33 -8.96 -4.55
CA PRO A 298 -2.46 -9.67 -3.29
C PRO A 298 -1.57 -10.92 -3.15
N GLN A 299 -1.38 -11.67 -4.24
CA GLN A 299 -0.61 -12.92 -4.22
C GLN A 299 0.87 -12.64 -3.96
N GLU A 300 1.40 -11.65 -4.68
CA GLU A 300 2.78 -11.20 -4.55
C GLU A 300 3.04 -10.58 -3.18
N LEU A 301 2.15 -9.68 -2.74
CA LEU A 301 2.28 -9.04 -1.43
C LEU A 301 2.29 -10.06 -0.29
N PHE A 302 1.39 -11.04 -0.30
CA PHE A 302 1.33 -12.01 0.80
C PHE A 302 2.56 -12.89 0.85
N LYS A 303 3.13 -13.26 -0.30
CA LYS A 303 4.43 -13.95 -0.35
C LYS A 303 5.53 -13.10 0.31
N LEU A 304 5.60 -11.80 0.03
CA LEU A 304 6.58 -10.91 0.66
C LEU A 304 6.37 -10.76 2.16
N LEU A 305 5.13 -10.52 2.61
CA LEU A 305 4.80 -10.33 4.02
C LEU A 305 5.07 -11.60 4.85
N ASN A 306 4.79 -12.78 4.28
CA ASN A 306 5.06 -14.05 4.97
C ASN A 306 6.57 -14.31 5.04
N LYS A 307 7.34 -13.97 4.00
CA LYS A 307 8.81 -14.01 4.03
C LYS A 307 9.42 -13.02 5.03
N LEU A 308 8.75 -11.89 5.29
CA LEU A 308 9.17 -10.98 6.38
C LEU A 308 9.02 -11.65 7.75
N ASN A 309 7.94 -12.42 7.95
CA ASN A 309 7.64 -13.13 9.19
C ASN A 309 8.48 -14.41 9.40
N GLU A 310 9.17 -14.91 8.37
CA GLU A 310 10.16 -15.99 8.53
C GLU A 310 11.26 -15.54 9.50
N ARG A 311 11.20 -16.08 10.72
CA ARG A 311 12.21 -15.87 11.77
C ARG A 311 13.46 -16.64 11.38
N TYR A 312 14.60 -15.95 11.33
CA TYR A 312 15.92 -16.58 11.36
C TYR A 312 16.38 -16.70 12.81
#